data_AF-A0A965Q0L1-F1
#
_entry.id   AF-A0A965Q0L1-F1
#
_cell.length_a   1.000
_cell.length_b   1.000
_cell.length_c   1.000
_cell.angle_alpha   90.00
_cell.angle_beta   90.00
_cell.angle_gamma   90.00
#
_symmetry.space_group_name_H-M   'P 1'
#
loop_
_entity.id
_entity.type
_entity.pdbx_description
1 polymer ?
#
loop_
_entity_poly.entity_id
_entity_poly.type
_entity_poly.pdbx_seq_one_letter_code
_entity_poly.pdbx_strand_id
1 'polypeptide(L)'
;MAAPILSQETNEPSDSTSASLKELAPGVDQILERSALLPQQKHELRRQLVGAIAQRPEYEWIKRESGVSFNPLPARVTEILLRECQCSNVSTLRAAITLASGIKTRPSSENQEHDHADLAYSLDILRHLHYPSVQDSTRQAILQDLPKVIEIEPGDAPMERLLTLYDAALNRTKKRYGGDNHS
;
A
#
# COMPACT_ATOMS: atom_id res chain seq x y z
N MET A 1 -54.92 14.46 33.73
CA MET A 1 -53.66 15.21 33.74
C MET A 1 -52.74 14.56 32.72
N ALA A 2 -52.51 15.24 31.58
CA ALA A 2 -51.69 14.73 30.48
C ALA A 2 -50.26 15.26 30.64
N ALA A 3 -49.26 14.37 30.59
CA ALA A 3 -47.84 14.72 30.55
C ALA A 3 -47.40 14.92 29.10
N PRO A 4 -46.54 15.90 28.79
CA PRO A 4 -46.10 16.18 27.43
C PRO A 4 -45.04 15.18 26.97
N ILE A 5 -45.21 14.66 25.76
CA ILE A 5 -44.21 13.86 25.04
C ILE A 5 -43.15 14.83 24.53
N LEU A 6 -41.97 14.82 25.16
CA LEU A 6 -40.79 15.51 24.66
C LEU A 6 -40.26 14.69 23.47
N SER A 7 -40.51 15.16 22.25
CA SER A 7 -39.87 14.64 21.05
C SER A 7 -38.36 14.80 21.21
N GLN A 8 -37.65 13.70 21.45
CA GLN A 8 -36.20 13.67 21.30
C GLN A 8 -35.90 13.75 19.81
N GLU A 9 -35.46 14.92 19.36
CA GLU A 9 -34.76 15.09 18.10
C GLU A 9 -33.60 14.09 18.08
N THR A 10 -33.70 13.10 17.21
CA THR A 10 -32.56 12.26 16.85
C THR A 10 -31.56 13.17 16.14
N ASN A 11 -30.62 13.71 16.90
CA ASN A 11 -29.34 14.18 16.37
C ASN A 11 -28.66 12.96 15.73
N GLU A 12 -28.97 12.71 14.46
CA GLU A 12 -28.06 11.94 13.61
C GLU A 12 -26.74 12.72 13.59
N PRO A 13 -25.61 12.11 13.98
CA PRO A 13 -24.33 12.74 13.75
C PRO A 13 -24.18 12.90 12.25
N SER A 14 -24.11 14.16 11.79
CA SER A 14 -23.86 14.47 10.39
C SER A 14 -22.63 13.69 9.93
N ASP A 15 -22.81 12.81 8.95
CA ASP A 15 -21.74 12.07 8.29
C ASP A 15 -20.65 13.05 7.83
N SER A 16 -19.59 13.14 8.62
CA SER A 16 -18.37 13.84 8.25
C SER A 16 -17.72 13.07 7.12
N THR A 17 -18.12 13.38 5.88
CA THR A 17 -17.36 13.19 4.63
C THR A 17 -16.30 12.09 4.69
N SER A 18 -16.70 10.83 4.88
CA SER A 18 -15.79 9.68 4.75
C SER A 18 -15.40 9.59 3.27
N ALA A 19 -14.23 10.13 2.92
CA ALA A 19 -13.72 10.12 1.55
C ALA A 19 -13.74 8.69 0.99
N SER A 20 -14.32 8.52 -0.20
CA SER A 20 -14.43 7.20 -0.83
C SER A 20 -13.08 6.74 -1.39
N LEU A 21 -12.84 5.42 -1.51
CA LEU A 21 -11.60 4.93 -2.14
C LEU A 21 -11.45 5.47 -3.58
N LYS A 22 -12.56 5.65 -4.30
CA LYS A 22 -12.58 6.23 -5.64
C LYS A 22 -12.00 7.64 -5.67
N GLU A 23 -12.15 8.41 -4.59
CA GLU A 23 -11.57 9.75 -4.44
C GLU A 23 -10.12 9.71 -3.94
N LEU A 24 -9.81 8.78 -3.05
CA LEU A 24 -8.49 8.70 -2.39
C LEU A 24 -7.44 8.00 -3.26
N ALA A 25 -7.83 6.98 -4.00
CA ALA A 25 -6.95 6.13 -4.79
C ALA A 25 -7.71 5.49 -5.98
N PRO A 26 -8.11 6.29 -6.99
CA PRO A 26 -8.94 5.83 -8.11
C PRO A 26 -8.31 4.68 -8.91
N GLY A 27 -6.97 4.60 -8.96
CA GLY A 27 -6.27 3.54 -9.67
C GLY A 27 -6.53 2.15 -9.08
N VAL A 28 -6.30 1.99 -7.78
CA VAL A 28 -6.53 0.70 -7.10
C VAL A 28 -8.02 0.35 -7.03
N ASP A 29 -8.91 1.35 -6.94
CA ASP A 29 -10.37 1.11 -6.98
C ASP A 29 -10.82 0.49 -8.31
N GLN A 30 -10.31 1.01 -9.45
CA GLN A 30 -10.60 0.45 -10.76
C GLN A 30 -10.02 -0.96 -10.94
N ILE A 31 -8.83 -1.23 -10.39
CA ILE A 31 -8.19 -2.55 -10.44
C ILE A 31 -9.01 -3.55 -9.62
N LEU A 32 -9.43 -3.18 -8.41
CA LEU A 32 -10.32 -3.99 -7.58
C LEU A 32 -11.61 -4.31 -8.31
N GLU A 33 -12.21 -3.34 -9.00
CA GLU A 33 -13.44 -3.55 -9.76
C GLU A 33 -13.27 -4.62 -10.86
N ARG A 34 -12.14 -4.58 -11.58
CA ARG A 34 -11.81 -5.52 -12.67
C ARG A 34 -11.24 -6.86 -12.19
N SER A 35 -10.88 -6.97 -10.92
CA SER A 35 -10.30 -8.21 -10.37
C SER A 35 -11.34 -9.35 -10.31
N ALA A 36 -10.83 -10.58 -10.30
CA ALA A 36 -11.63 -11.81 -10.16
C ALA A 36 -12.14 -12.05 -8.72
N LEU A 37 -11.91 -11.11 -7.79
CA LEU A 37 -12.35 -11.21 -6.41
C LEU A 37 -13.89 -11.21 -6.29
N LEU A 38 -14.40 -11.80 -5.22
CA LEU A 38 -15.83 -11.75 -4.92
C LEU A 38 -16.26 -10.34 -4.49
N PRO A 39 -17.52 -9.92 -4.72
CA PRO A 39 -18.01 -8.61 -4.32
C PRO A 39 -17.77 -8.28 -2.84
N GLN A 40 -17.96 -9.25 -1.93
CA GLN A 40 -17.71 -9.03 -0.50
C GLN A 40 -16.21 -8.78 -0.21
N GLN A 41 -15.31 -9.50 -0.90
CA GLN A 41 -13.87 -9.32 -0.76
C GLN A 41 -13.43 -7.94 -1.27
N LYS A 42 -13.96 -7.50 -2.42
CA LYS A 42 -13.72 -6.16 -2.96
C LYS A 42 -14.18 -5.08 -1.99
N HIS A 43 -15.39 -5.22 -1.43
CA HIS A 43 -15.93 -4.29 -0.44
C HIS A 43 -15.05 -4.22 0.81
N GLU A 44 -14.61 -5.37 1.32
CA GLU A 44 -13.73 -5.43 2.49
C GLU A 44 -12.37 -4.76 2.25
N LEU A 45 -11.71 -5.08 1.13
CA LEU A 45 -10.43 -4.46 0.76
C LEU A 45 -10.56 -2.95 0.58
N ARG A 46 -11.69 -2.47 0.02
CA ARG A 46 -11.96 -1.03 -0.09
C ARG A 46 -12.03 -0.36 1.27
N ARG A 47 -12.77 -0.94 2.21
CA ARG A 47 -12.88 -0.39 3.58
C ARG A 47 -11.52 -0.36 4.28
N GLN A 48 -10.74 -1.45 4.16
CA GLN A 48 -9.40 -1.51 4.76
C GLN A 48 -8.45 -0.48 4.15
N LEU A 49 -8.48 -0.29 2.83
CA LEU A 49 -7.67 0.74 2.16
C LEU A 49 -8.04 2.14 2.64
N VAL A 50 -9.33 2.49 2.67
CA VAL A 50 -9.78 3.81 3.16
C VAL A 50 -9.30 4.03 4.60
N GLY A 51 -9.48 3.04 5.48
CA GLY A 51 -9.01 3.12 6.86
C GLY A 51 -7.49 3.27 6.97
N ALA A 52 -6.73 2.48 6.21
CA ALA A 52 -5.27 2.53 6.18
C ALA A 52 -4.73 3.87 5.66
N ILE A 53 -5.42 4.48 4.70
CA ILE A 53 -5.06 5.80 4.16
C ILE A 53 -5.36 6.88 5.18
N ALA A 54 -6.54 6.84 5.82
CA ALA A 54 -6.94 7.81 6.84
C ALA A 54 -6.03 7.80 8.08
N GLN A 55 -5.40 6.67 8.40
CA GLN A 55 -4.48 6.55 9.54
C GLN A 55 -3.13 7.26 9.36
N ARG A 56 -2.86 7.83 8.18
CA ARG A 56 -1.58 8.46 7.85
C ARG A 56 -1.78 9.97 7.65
N PRO A 57 -1.49 10.81 8.65
CA PRO A 57 -1.71 12.26 8.61
C PRO A 57 -1.03 12.96 7.44
N GLU A 58 0.08 12.40 6.95
CA GLU A 58 0.75 12.88 5.74
C GLU A 58 -0.11 12.81 4.48
N TYR A 59 -1.21 12.04 4.48
CA TYR A 59 -2.17 11.97 3.38
C TYR A 59 -3.39 12.88 3.58
N GLU A 60 -3.61 13.43 4.77
CA GLU A 60 -4.70 14.36 5.05
C GLU A 60 -4.44 15.76 4.46
N TRP A 61 -3.17 16.17 4.33
CA TRP A 61 -2.78 17.57 4.05
C TRP A 61 -2.19 17.79 2.66
N ILE A 62 -2.06 16.73 1.85
CA ILE A 62 -1.66 16.85 0.44
C ILE A 62 -2.84 17.50 -0.28
N LYS A 63 -2.87 18.83 -0.25
CA LYS A 63 -3.74 19.65 -1.10
C LYS A 63 -3.48 19.19 -2.52
N ARG A 64 -4.47 18.48 -3.07
CA ARG A 64 -4.46 17.94 -4.43
C ARG A 64 -4.18 19.09 -5.38
N GLU A 65 -2.97 19.16 -5.93
CA GLU A 65 -2.78 19.94 -7.14
C GLU A 65 -3.68 19.30 -8.20
N SER A 66 -4.54 20.11 -8.81
CA SER A 66 -5.41 19.67 -9.90
C SER A 66 -4.57 18.95 -10.96
N GLY A 67 -4.86 17.67 -11.20
CA GLY A 67 -4.18 16.86 -12.23
C GLY A 67 -3.02 15.98 -11.74
N VAL A 68 -2.63 16.03 -10.45
CA VAL A 68 -1.63 15.11 -9.89
C VAL A 68 -2.34 13.96 -9.16
N SER A 69 -2.28 12.76 -9.73
CA SER A 69 -2.79 11.55 -9.06
C SER A 69 -1.81 11.15 -7.97
N PHE A 70 -2.21 11.37 -6.72
CA PHE A 70 -1.50 10.84 -5.56
C PHE A 70 -2.12 9.49 -5.19
N ASN A 71 -1.40 8.39 -5.42
CA ASN A 71 -1.78 7.10 -4.86
C ASN A 71 -1.05 6.93 -3.50
N PRO A 72 -1.77 6.85 -2.37
CA PRO A 72 -1.16 6.64 -1.05
C PRO A 72 -0.49 5.26 -0.97
N LEU A 73 0.50 5.11 -0.08
CA LEU A 73 1.32 3.88 -0.01
C LEU A 73 0.50 2.58 0.09
N PRO A 74 -0.53 2.47 0.95
CA PRO A 74 -1.37 1.26 1.00
C PRO A 74 -1.99 0.91 -0.36
N ALA A 75 -2.42 1.91 -1.12
CA ALA A 75 -2.98 1.72 -2.45
C ALA A 75 -1.91 1.29 -3.46
N ARG A 76 -0.71 1.88 -3.44
CA ARG A 76 0.37 1.51 -4.38
C ARG A 76 0.85 0.09 -4.18
N VAL A 77 1.07 -0.32 -2.92
CA VAL A 77 1.51 -1.69 -2.60
C VAL A 77 0.43 -2.70 -3.01
N THR A 78 -0.84 -2.39 -2.76
CA THR A 78 -1.96 -3.24 -3.19
C THR A 78 -2.08 -3.29 -4.72
N GLU A 79 -1.84 -2.18 -5.42
CA GLU A 79 -1.81 -2.12 -6.89
C GLU A 79 -0.69 -3.01 -7.46
N ILE A 80 0.52 -2.99 -6.90
CA ILE A 80 1.63 -3.88 -7.31
C ILE A 80 1.19 -5.35 -7.29
N LEU A 81 0.57 -5.78 -6.18
CA LEU A 81 0.14 -7.16 -6.01
C LEU A 81 -0.99 -7.53 -6.98
N LEU A 82 -2.04 -6.72 -7.08
CA LEU A 82 -3.19 -7.02 -7.93
C LEU A 82 -2.88 -6.94 -9.42
N ARG A 83 -2.16 -5.89 -9.84
CA ARG A 83 -2.00 -5.56 -11.26
C ARG A 83 -0.75 -6.19 -11.87
N GLU A 84 0.38 -6.10 -11.19
CA GLU A 84 1.66 -6.53 -11.75
C GLU A 84 1.92 -8.00 -11.45
N CYS A 85 1.49 -8.47 -10.28
CA CYS A 85 1.70 -9.85 -9.83
C CYS A 85 0.46 -10.74 -10.03
N GLN A 86 -0.69 -10.16 -10.38
CA GLN A 86 -1.97 -10.87 -10.52
C GLN A 86 -2.37 -11.64 -9.25
N CYS A 87 -1.94 -11.17 -8.09
CA CYS A 87 -2.24 -11.78 -6.80
C CYS A 87 -3.71 -11.54 -6.46
N SER A 88 -4.47 -12.62 -6.29
CA SER A 88 -5.88 -12.60 -5.87
C SER A 88 -6.08 -13.20 -4.47
N ASN A 89 -5.01 -13.57 -3.77
CA ASN A 89 -5.10 -14.03 -2.39
C ASN A 89 -5.46 -12.84 -1.48
N VAL A 90 -6.68 -12.87 -0.93
CA VAL A 90 -7.20 -11.78 -0.09
C VAL A 90 -6.38 -11.62 1.18
N SER A 91 -5.90 -12.70 1.80
CA SER A 91 -5.08 -12.61 3.01
C SER A 91 -3.77 -11.87 2.74
N THR A 92 -3.08 -12.18 1.63
CA THR A 92 -1.90 -11.45 1.15
C THR A 92 -2.18 -9.96 0.94
N LEU A 93 -3.29 -9.62 0.27
CA LEU A 93 -3.67 -8.22 0.03
C LEU A 93 -3.95 -7.47 1.35
N ARG A 94 -4.61 -8.12 2.32
CA ARG A 94 -4.85 -7.55 3.66
C ARG A 94 -3.55 -7.35 4.44
N ALA A 95 -2.63 -8.31 4.36
CA ALA A 95 -1.31 -8.20 4.97
C ALA A 95 -0.55 -7.00 4.40
N ALA A 96 -0.57 -6.81 3.08
CA ALA A 96 0.05 -5.67 2.41
C ALA A 96 -0.55 -4.33 2.82
N ILE A 97 -1.88 -4.22 2.91
CA ILE A 97 -2.56 -3.00 3.37
C ILE A 97 -2.14 -2.67 4.81
N THR A 98 -2.11 -3.67 5.68
CA THR A 98 -1.75 -3.53 7.11
C THR A 98 -0.30 -3.14 7.29
N LEU A 99 0.62 -3.73 6.53
CA LEU A 99 2.04 -3.37 6.54
C LEU A 99 2.22 -1.91 6.08
N ALA A 100 1.56 -1.53 4.98
CA ALA A 100 1.69 -0.21 4.38
C ALA A 100 1.02 0.92 5.18
N SER A 101 0.07 0.60 6.05
CA SER A 101 -0.54 1.56 6.97
C SER A 101 0.39 1.98 8.12
N GLY A 102 1.50 1.26 8.34
CA GLY A 102 2.45 1.55 9.42
C GLY A 102 2.02 1.00 10.79
N ILE A 103 1.01 0.12 10.84
CA ILE A 103 0.66 -0.60 12.06
C ILE A 103 1.82 -1.56 12.39
N LYS A 104 2.57 -1.23 13.45
CA LYS A 104 3.82 -1.90 13.90
C LYS A 104 3.68 -3.37 14.30
N THR A 105 2.51 -3.98 14.21
CA THR A 105 2.36 -5.40 14.45
C THR A 105 2.73 -6.15 13.18
N ARG A 106 4.01 -6.48 13.03
CA ARG A 106 4.44 -7.59 12.17
C ARG A 106 4.00 -8.86 12.90
N PRO A 107 2.92 -9.56 12.50
CA PRO A 107 2.72 -10.90 13.01
C PRO A 107 3.89 -11.78 12.57
N SER A 108 4.24 -12.77 13.37
CA SER A 108 5.40 -13.64 13.26
C SER A 108 5.67 -14.19 11.84
N SER A 109 6.95 -14.24 11.50
CA SER A 109 7.58 -14.46 10.19
C SER A 109 7.48 -15.88 9.61
N GLU A 110 6.37 -16.59 9.78
CA GLU A 110 6.20 -17.97 9.27
C GLU A 110 5.13 -18.10 8.18
N ASN A 111 4.59 -16.99 7.68
CA ASN A 111 3.48 -16.99 6.72
C ASN A 111 3.91 -16.38 5.37
N GLN A 112 3.90 -17.20 4.31
CA GLN A 112 4.14 -16.82 2.91
C GLN A 112 3.29 -15.62 2.42
N GLU A 113 2.16 -15.36 3.07
CA GLU A 113 1.30 -14.21 2.81
C GLU A 113 1.99 -12.87 3.15
N HIS A 114 2.86 -12.87 4.17
CA HIS A 114 3.64 -11.70 4.58
C HIS A 114 4.86 -11.49 3.69
N ASP A 115 5.44 -12.56 3.14
CA ASP A 115 6.57 -12.48 2.21
C ASP A 115 6.21 -11.66 0.96
N HIS A 116 5.02 -11.91 0.40
CA HIS A 116 4.50 -11.13 -0.72
C HIS A 116 4.30 -9.65 -0.37
N ALA A 117 3.73 -9.39 0.81
CA ALA A 117 3.48 -8.04 1.29
C ALA A 117 4.79 -7.27 1.51
N ASP A 118 5.76 -7.90 2.17
CA ASP A 118 7.08 -7.34 2.49
C ASP A 118 7.85 -7.03 1.19
N LEU A 119 7.82 -7.95 0.22
CA LEU A 119 8.50 -7.76 -1.05
C LEU A 119 7.83 -6.67 -1.91
N ALA A 120 6.49 -6.60 -1.94
CA ALA A 120 5.77 -5.55 -2.66
C ALA A 120 5.98 -4.17 -2.04
N TYR A 121 6.02 -4.09 -0.70
CA TYR A 121 6.35 -2.89 0.03
C TYR A 121 7.79 -2.43 -0.27
N SER A 122 8.73 -3.36 -0.24
CA SER A 122 10.14 -3.11 -0.57
C SER A 122 10.33 -2.66 -2.02
N LEU A 123 9.58 -3.23 -2.96
CA LEU A 123 9.55 -2.80 -4.35
C LEU A 123 9.02 -1.37 -4.50
N ASP A 124 7.97 -0.99 -3.78
CA ASP A 124 7.48 0.40 -3.77
C ASP A 124 8.56 1.36 -3.27
N ILE A 125 9.26 1.02 -2.17
CA ILE A 125 10.38 1.82 -1.66
C ILE A 125 11.44 2.01 -2.75
N LEU A 126 11.92 0.93 -3.38
CA LEU A 126 12.94 1.01 -4.42
C LEU A 126 12.54 1.92 -5.58
N ARG A 127 11.27 1.86 -5.99
CA ARG A 127 10.72 2.68 -7.08
C ARG A 127 10.67 4.16 -6.72
N HIS A 128 10.56 4.51 -5.45
CA HIS A 128 10.44 5.90 -4.97
C HIS A 128 11.73 6.48 -4.38
N LEU A 129 12.84 5.72 -4.35
CA LEU A 129 14.15 6.22 -3.89
C LEU A 129 14.69 7.41 -4.70
N HIS A 130 14.15 7.64 -5.90
CA HIS A 130 14.53 8.76 -6.75
C HIS A 130 14.01 10.12 -6.28
N TYR A 131 13.11 10.15 -5.29
CA TYR A 131 12.56 11.41 -4.78
C TYR A 131 13.66 12.32 -4.22
N PRO A 132 13.69 13.61 -4.59
CA PRO A 132 14.73 14.55 -4.14
C PRO A 132 14.82 14.70 -2.62
N SER A 133 13.71 14.47 -1.92
CA SER A 133 13.63 14.54 -0.46
C SER A 133 14.38 13.41 0.26
N VAL A 134 14.72 12.32 -0.42
CA VAL A 134 15.50 11.23 0.16
C VAL A 134 16.98 11.64 0.16
N GLN A 135 17.67 11.55 1.29
CA GLN A 135 19.10 11.86 1.36
C GLN A 135 19.95 10.72 0.77
N ASP A 136 21.13 11.03 0.23
CA ASP A 136 22.02 10.00 -0.36
C ASP A 136 22.45 8.94 0.65
N SER A 137 22.75 9.32 1.89
CA SER A 137 23.04 8.38 2.99
C SER A 137 21.87 7.43 3.24
N THR A 138 20.64 7.94 3.22
CA THR A 138 19.41 7.13 3.33
C THR A 138 19.24 6.20 2.14
N ARG A 139 19.49 6.67 0.91
CA ARG A 139 19.45 5.81 -0.30
C ARG A 139 20.44 4.65 -0.17
N GLN A 140 21.67 4.94 0.24
CA GLN A 140 22.72 3.93 0.40
C GLN A 140 22.38 2.92 1.50
N ALA A 141 21.90 3.37 2.66
CA ALA A 141 21.47 2.48 3.74
C ALA A 141 20.35 1.53 3.28
N ILE A 142 19.32 2.07 2.61
CA ILE A 142 18.22 1.26 2.07
C ILE A 142 18.74 0.23 1.06
N LEU A 143 19.65 0.60 0.17
CA LEU A 143 20.23 -0.32 -0.83
C LEU A 143 21.11 -1.42 -0.22
N GLN A 144 21.71 -1.18 0.95
CA GLN A 144 22.53 -2.16 1.67
C GLN A 144 21.69 -3.12 2.52
N ASP A 145 20.57 -2.65 3.07
CA ASP A 145 19.74 -3.42 3.99
C ASP A 145 18.65 -4.24 3.27
N LEU A 146 18.04 -3.69 2.22
CA LEU A 146 16.96 -4.36 1.49
C LEU A 146 17.27 -5.78 1.01
N PRO A 147 18.47 -6.09 0.46
CA PRO A 147 18.79 -7.45 0.02
C PRO A 147 18.87 -8.46 1.17
N LYS A 148 19.12 -8.03 2.40
CA LYS A 148 19.25 -8.90 3.58
C LYS A 148 17.90 -9.23 4.21
N VAL A 149 16.88 -8.43 3.91
CA VAL A 149 15.52 -8.60 4.47
C VAL A 149 14.74 -9.67 3.70
N ILE A 150 15.24 -10.10 2.53
CA ILE A 150 14.47 -10.86 1.54
C ILE A 150 15.24 -12.13 1.16
N GLU A 151 15.28 -13.11 2.06
CA GLU A 151 15.61 -14.50 1.74
C GLU A 151 14.31 -15.27 1.48
N ILE A 152 13.61 -14.89 0.41
CA ILE A 152 12.30 -15.47 0.06
C ILE A 152 12.49 -16.45 -1.08
N GLU A 153 12.09 -17.71 -0.87
CA GLU A 153 12.06 -18.69 -1.95
C GLU A 153 10.84 -18.48 -2.86
N PRO A 154 10.97 -18.64 -4.19
CA PRO A 154 9.84 -18.61 -5.09
C PRO A 154 8.87 -19.77 -4.76
N GLY A 155 7.66 -19.42 -4.32
CA GLY A 155 6.63 -20.40 -3.93
C GLY A 155 5.44 -20.49 -4.90
N ASP A 156 5.08 -19.39 -5.55
CA ASP A 156 3.97 -19.32 -6.50
C ASP A 156 4.23 -18.28 -7.61
N ALA A 157 3.37 -18.28 -8.64
CA ALA A 157 3.53 -17.39 -9.80
C ALA A 157 3.48 -15.88 -9.45
N PRO A 158 2.61 -15.41 -8.53
CA PRO A 158 2.67 -14.04 -8.02
C PRO A 158 4.03 -13.70 -7.38
N MET A 159 4.58 -14.57 -6.54
CA MET A 159 5.90 -14.37 -5.92
C MET A 159 7.01 -14.29 -6.97
N GLU A 160 7.04 -15.22 -7.93
CA GLU A 160 8.05 -15.22 -9.01
C GLU A 160 8.06 -13.91 -9.81
N ARG A 161 6.87 -13.39 -10.13
CA ARG A 161 6.71 -12.08 -10.80
C ARG A 161 7.24 -10.96 -9.93
N LEU A 162 6.91 -11.00 -8.64
CA LEU A 162 7.28 -9.96 -7.69
C LEU A 162 8.81 -9.92 -7.48
N LEU A 163 9.47 -11.08 -7.35
CA LEU A 163 10.93 -11.21 -7.29
C LEU A 163 11.59 -10.65 -8.56
N THR A 164 11.07 -11.00 -9.74
CA THR A 164 11.58 -10.48 -11.02
C THR A 164 11.51 -8.95 -11.09
N LEU A 165 10.37 -8.37 -10.69
CA LEU A 165 10.18 -6.91 -10.66
C LEU A 165 11.10 -6.23 -9.63
N TYR A 166 11.27 -6.88 -8.48
CA TYR A 166 12.16 -6.44 -7.41
C TYR A 166 13.61 -6.40 -7.86
N ASP A 167 14.14 -7.50 -8.40
CA ASP A 167 15.53 -7.57 -8.88
C ASP A 167 15.80 -6.54 -9.96
N ALA A 168 14.87 -6.37 -10.91
CA ALA A 168 14.99 -5.36 -11.95
C ALA A 168 15.02 -3.93 -11.36
N ALA A 169 14.18 -3.65 -10.36
CA ALA A 169 14.18 -2.35 -9.68
C ALA A 169 15.47 -2.13 -8.89
N LEU A 170 15.91 -3.12 -8.12
CA LEU A 170 17.12 -3.07 -7.30
C LEU A 170 18.35 -2.81 -8.17
N ASN A 171 18.50 -3.54 -9.29
CA ASN A 171 19.62 -3.38 -10.21
C ASN A 171 19.65 -1.99 -10.84
N ARG A 172 18.49 -1.46 -11.26
CA ARG A 172 18.40 -0.08 -11.78
C ARG A 172 18.81 0.95 -10.73
N THR A 173 18.33 0.78 -9.50
CA THR A 173 18.62 1.73 -8.42
C THR A 173 20.08 1.65 -7.96
N LYS A 174 20.67 0.45 -7.88
CA LYS A 174 22.10 0.25 -7.63
C LYS A 174 22.97 0.90 -8.72
N LYS A 175 22.62 0.74 -10.00
CA LYS A 175 23.36 1.40 -11.10
C LYS A 175 23.31 2.93 -10.99
N ARG A 176 22.20 3.48 -10.49
CA ARG A 176 22.00 4.92 -10.40
C ARG A 176 22.60 5.57 -9.15
N TYR A 177 22.58 4.86 -8.01
CA TYR A 177 22.91 5.44 -6.70
C TYR A 177 23.91 4.61 -5.88
N GLY A 178 24.26 3.41 -6.33
CA GLY A 178 25.12 2.47 -5.63
C GLY A 178 26.60 2.84 -5.63
N GLY A 179 26.99 3.90 -6.35
CA GLY A 179 28.34 4.43 -6.33
C GLY A 179 29.38 3.48 -6.94
N ASP A 180 29.42 3.40 -8.26
CA ASP A 180 30.71 3.15 -8.92
C ASP A 180 31.47 4.49 -8.94
N ASN A 181 32.34 4.68 -7.95
CA ASN A 181 33.45 5.61 -8.02
C ASN A 181 34.38 5.16 -9.15
N HIS A 182 34.08 5.49 -10.41
CA HIS A 182 35.08 5.53 -11.47
C HIS A 182 34.70 6.55 -12.54
N SER A 183 35.19 7.78 -12.36
CA SER A 183 35.84 8.60 -13.39
C SER A 183 36.60 9.73 -12.70
#